data_AF-A0A4R0P9W9-F1
#
_entry.id   AF-A0A4R0P9W9-F1
#
_cell.length_a   1.000
_cell.length_b   1.000
_cell.length_c   1.000
_cell.angle_alpha   90.00
_cell.angle_beta   90.00
_cell.angle_gamma   90.00
#
_symmetry.space_group_name_H-M   'P 1'
#
loop_
_entity.id
_entity.type
_entity.pdbx_description
1 polymer ?
#
loop_
_entity_poly.entity_id
_entity_poly.type
_entity_poly.pdbx_seq_one_letter_code
_entity_poly.pdbx_strand_id
1 'polypeptide(L)'
;MTHSDSPAPIEMTMSDREAAGRLIIDLALGNVPKPENNEDALQLLAAHGIELENFTTSGKQIRFVSRDEALYIVLPPAELMRSRIEEYSESEGPYPLPDEYRSQIMGDEDALDALEMFYFRVGDYTFGQCR
;
A
#
# COMPACT_ATOMS: atom_id res chain seq x y z
N MET A 1 -29.08 7.33 2.14
CA MET A 1 -28.25 6.23 2.68
C MET A 1 -27.46 5.67 1.52
N THR A 2 -26.28 6.23 1.26
CA THR A 2 -25.38 5.73 0.23
C THR A 2 -24.68 4.51 0.82
N HIS A 3 -24.87 3.34 0.20
CA HIS A 3 -24.13 2.14 0.55
C HIS A 3 -22.63 2.47 0.46
N SER A 4 -21.91 2.19 1.55
CA SER A 4 -20.46 2.15 1.54
C SER A 4 -20.05 0.99 0.64
N ASP A 5 -19.90 1.25 -0.66
CA ASP A 5 -19.27 0.33 -1.63
C ASP A 5 -17.77 0.27 -1.32
N SER A 6 -17.43 -0.26 -0.14
CA SER A 6 -16.04 -0.60 0.16
C SER A 6 -15.67 -1.73 -0.80
N PRO A 7 -14.72 -1.53 -1.72
CA PRO A 7 -14.38 -2.55 -2.70
C PRO A 7 -13.92 -3.81 -1.98
N ALA A 8 -14.48 -4.95 -2.37
CA ALA A 8 -14.14 -6.23 -1.76
C ALA A 8 -12.61 -6.42 -1.78
N PRO A 9 -12.03 -6.96 -0.69
CA PRO A 9 -10.62 -7.32 -0.67
C PRO A 9 -10.37 -8.36 -1.78
N ILE A 10 -9.23 -8.23 -2.46
CA ILE A 10 -8.77 -9.25 -3.39
C ILE A 10 -8.14 -10.35 -2.53
N GLU A 11 -8.67 -11.56 -2.61
CA GLU A 11 -8.12 -12.71 -1.90
C GLU A 11 -7.21 -13.53 -2.83
N MET A 12 -6.13 -14.10 -2.28
CA MET A 12 -5.20 -14.97 -3.00
C MET A 12 -4.90 -16.18 -2.12
N THR A 13 -5.01 -17.38 -2.70
CA THR A 13 -4.63 -18.64 -2.05
C THR A 13 -3.10 -18.81 -1.99
N MET A 14 -2.63 -19.84 -1.29
CA MET A 14 -1.20 -20.16 -1.26
C MET A 14 -0.64 -20.56 -2.63
N SER A 15 -1.41 -21.27 -3.44
CA SER A 15 -1.03 -21.61 -4.82
C SER A 15 -0.95 -20.37 -5.71
N ASP A 16 -1.88 -19.44 -5.56
CA ASP A 16 -1.88 -18.18 -6.34
C ASP A 16 -0.64 -17.34 -6.02
N ARG A 17 -0.21 -17.35 -4.75
CA ARG A 17 1.01 -16.66 -4.33
C ARG A 17 2.28 -17.29 -4.91
N GLU A 18 2.35 -18.62 -4.98
CA GLU A 18 3.49 -19.30 -5.62
C GLU A 18 3.54 -19.01 -7.12
N ALA A 19 2.40 -19.14 -7.81
CA ALA A 19 2.28 -18.83 -9.23
C ALA A 19 2.65 -17.38 -9.52
N ALA A 20 2.15 -16.44 -8.70
CA ALA A 20 2.50 -15.03 -8.79
C ALA A 20 4.01 -14.81 -8.57
N GLY A 21 4.62 -15.49 -7.59
CA GLY A 21 6.06 -15.39 -7.36
C GLY A 21 6.89 -15.79 -8.58
N ARG A 22 6.54 -16.88 -9.26
CA ARG A 22 7.21 -17.33 -10.49
C ARG A 22 7.06 -16.32 -11.62
N LEU A 23 5.83 -15.87 -11.87
CA LEU A 23 5.54 -14.89 -12.90
C LEU A 23 6.27 -13.56 -12.66
N ILE A 24 6.31 -13.07 -11.42
CA ILE A 24 7.01 -11.82 -11.06
C ILE A 24 8.51 -11.94 -11.31
N ILE A 25 9.12 -13.10 -11.03
CA ILE A 25 10.53 -13.36 -11.36
C ILE A 25 10.74 -13.32 -12.88
N ASP A 26 9.88 -13.98 -13.66
CA ASP A 26 10.02 -13.99 -15.13
C ASP A 26 9.83 -12.61 -15.77
N LEU A 27 8.92 -11.80 -15.24
CA LEU A 27 8.74 -10.40 -15.61
C LEU A 27 9.98 -9.55 -15.27
N ALA A 28 10.56 -9.75 -14.08
CA ALA A 28 11.75 -9.02 -13.64
C ALA A 28 13.00 -9.38 -14.46
N LEU A 29 13.11 -10.62 -14.92
CA LEU A 29 14.20 -11.10 -15.78
C LEU A 29 13.99 -10.78 -17.26
N GLY A 30 12.82 -10.27 -17.65
CA GLY A 30 12.48 -9.99 -19.05
C GLY A 30 12.17 -11.24 -19.89
N ASN A 31 11.92 -12.39 -19.26
CA ASN A 31 11.50 -13.62 -19.94
C ASN A 31 10.06 -13.51 -20.46
N VAL A 32 9.25 -12.72 -19.77
CA VAL A 32 7.86 -12.39 -20.11
C VAL A 32 7.76 -10.87 -20.23
N PRO A 33 7.10 -10.34 -21.28
CA PRO A 33 6.90 -8.90 -21.41
C PRO A 33 5.97 -8.37 -20.30
N LYS A 34 6.25 -7.16 -19.80
CA LYS A 34 5.35 -6.46 -18.88
C LYS A 34 4.03 -6.12 -19.59
N PRO A 35 2.86 -6.37 -18.99
CA PRO A 35 1.59 -5.95 -19.55
C PRO A 35 1.44 -4.42 -19.47
N GLU A 36 0.85 -3.80 -20.48
CA GLU A 36 0.74 -2.33 -20.58
C GLU A 36 -0.56 -1.78 -19.98
N ASN A 37 -1.57 -2.64 -19.81
CA ASN A 37 -2.90 -2.25 -19.32
C ASN A 37 -3.54 -3.34 -18.45
N ASN A 38 -4.70 -3.04 -17.86
CA ASN A 38 -5.44 -3.96 -17.00
C ASN A 38 -5.87 -5.25 -17.71
N GLU A 39 -6.23 -5.18 -18.99
CA GLU A 39 -6.70 -6.34 -19.75
C GLU A 39 -5.55 -7.33 -19.97
N ASP A 40 -4.41 -6.85 -20.46
CA ASP A 40 -3.20 -7.64 -20.65
C ASP A 40 -2.73 -8.26 -19.33
N ALA A 41 -2.80 -7.48 -18.24
CA ALA A 41 -2.43 -7.95 -16.91
C ALA A 41 -3.31 -9.11 -16.44
N LEU A 42 -4.63 -8.99 -16.58
CA LEU A 42 -5.57 -10.05 -16.18
C LEU A 42 -5.41 -11.30 -17.04
N GLN A 43 -5.20 -11.15 -18.35
CA GLN A 43 -4.93 -12.27 -19.24
C GLN A 43 -3.63 -12.99 -18.87
N LEU A 44 -2.57 -12.22 -18.57
CA LEU A 44 -1.28 -12.77 -18.15
C LEU A 44 -1.38 -13.53 -16.82
N LEU A 45 -2.08 -12.96 -15.84
CA LEU A 45 -2.32 -13.59 -14.54
C LEU A 45 -3.12 -14.90 -14.70
N ALA A 46 -4.21 -14.87 -15.47
CA ALA A 46 -5.03 -16.05 -15.74
C ALA A 46 -4.25 -17.15 -16.48
N ALA A 47 -3.39 -16.78 -17.44
CA ALA A 47 -2.51 -17.73 -18.12
C ALA A 47 -1.51 -18.44 -17.18
N HIS A 48 -1.24 -17.85 -16.01
CA HIS A 48 -0.41 -18.42 -14.95
C HIS A 48 -1.23 -19.01 -13.80
N GLY A 49 -2.54 -19.20 -13.98
CA GLY A 49 -3.43 -19.78 -12.98
C GLY A 49 -3.74 -18.86 -11.80
N ILE A 50 -3.56 -17.55 -11.96
CA ILE A 50 -3.87 -16.55 -10.93
C ILE A 50 -5.18 -15.87 -11.31
N GLU A 51 -6.24 -16.13 -10.55
CA GLU A 51 -7.52 -15.48 -10.71
C GLU A 51 -7.72 -14.41 -9.63
N LEU A 52 -8.05 -13.19 -10.02
CA LEU A 52 -8.38 -12.11 -9.09
C LEU A 52 -9.89 -11.94 -9.01
N GLU A 53 -10.52 -12.65 -8.09
CA GLU A 53 -11.96 -12.54 -7.87
C GLU A 53 -12.37 -11.10 -7.56
N ASN A 54 -13.52 -10.67 -8.10
CA ASN A 54 -14.09 -9.33 -7.91
C ASN A 54 -13.22 -8.16 -8.41
N PHE A 55 -12.13 -8.40 -9.15
CA PHE A 55 -11.26 -7.32 -9.64
C PHE A 55 -12.02 -6.34 -10.53
N THR A 56 -12.83 -6.84 -11.48
CA THR A 56 -13.58 -6.02 -12.45
C THR A 56 -14.59 -5.09 -11.79
N THR A 57 -15.14 -5.45 -10.64
CA THR A 57 -16.11 -4.65 -9.88
C THR A 57 -15.46 -3.82 -8.77
N SER A 58 -14.18 -4.06 -8.46
CA SER A 58 -13.46 -3.36 -7.39
C SER A 58 -13.04 -1.93 -7.75
N GLY A 59 -13.05 -1.57 -9.03
CA GLY A 59 -12.53 -0.28 -9.52
C GLY A 59 -11.01 -0.11 -9.40
N LYS A 60 -10.27 -1.18 -9.05
CA LYS A 60 -8.81 -1.17 -8.90
C LYS A 60 -8.10 -1.23 -10.26
N GLN A 61 -6.84 -0.79 -10.29
CA GLN A 61 -5.95 -0.90 -11.44
C GLN A 61 -4.78 -1.83 -11.11
N ILE A 62 -4.31 -2.58 -12.10
CA ILE A 62 -3.07 -3.36 -12.01
C ILE A 62 -1.99 -2.61 -12.78
N ARG A 63 -0.83 -2.44 -12.16
CA ARG A 63 0.34 -1.84 -12.80
C ARG A 63 1.57 -2.68 -12.48
N PHE A 64 2.27 -3.12 -13.52
CA PHE A 64 3.56 -3.80 -13.42
C PHE A 64 4.65 -2.83 -13.82
N VAL A 65 5.54 -2.56 -12.88
CA VAL A 65 6.37 -1.36 -12.88
C VAL A 65 7.68 -1.71 -12.18
N SER A 66 8.81 -1.38 -12.79
CA SER A 66 10.09 -1.50 -12.08
C SER A 66 10.27 -0.28 -11.17
N ARG A 67 10.94 -0.48 -10.03
CA ARG A 67 11.11 0.59 -9.03
C ARG A 67 11.91 1.80 -9.55
N ASP A 68 12.76 1.60 -10.55
CA ASP A 68 13.53 2.65 -11.23
C ASP A 68 12.72 3.44 -12.27
N GLU A 69 11.53 2.97 -12.65
CA GLU A 69 10.69 3.59 -13.69
C GLU A 69 9.71 4.63 -13.12
N ALA A 70 9.36 4.55 -11.81
CA ALA A 70 8.31 5.39 -11.24
C ALA A 70 8.37 5.55 -9.71
N LEU A 71 7.96 6.73 -9.22
CA LEU A 71 7.69 7.00 -7.81
C LEU A 71 6.24 6.63 -7.45
N TYR A 72 6.05 5.79 -6.43
CA TYR A 72 4.74 5.37 -5.91
C TYR A 72 4.34 6.12 -4.64
N ILE A 73 3.48 7.13 -4.80
CA ILE A 73 2.90 7.82 -3.65
C ILE A 73 1.58 7.12 -3.28
N VAL A 74 1.61 6.36 -2.18
CA VAL A 74 0.42 5.63 -1.69
C VAL A 74 -0.38 6.52 -0.72
N LEU A 75 -1.60 6.85 -1.10
CA LEU A 75 -2.53 7.62 -0.25
C LEU A 75 -3.39 6.67 0.60
N PRO A 76 -3.41 6.84 1.93
CA PRO A 76 -4.31 6.06 2.78
C PRO A 76 -5.78 6.50 2.62
N PRO A 77 -6.75 5.66 3.03
CA PRO A 77 -8.17 6.00 2.96
C PRO A 77 -8.50 7.28 3.74
N ALA A 78 -9.27 8.18 3.14
CA ALA A 78 -9.60 9.48 3.73
C ALA A 78 -10.33 9.36 5.07
N GLU A 79 -11.23 8.38 5.23
CA GLU A 79 -11.96 8.16 6.48
C GLU A 79 -11.03 7.72 7.62
N LEU A 80 -10.07 6.84 7.33
CA LEU A 80 -9.04 6.45 8.29
C LEU A 80 -8.21 7.67 8.71
N MET A 81 -7.82 8.52 7.77
CA MET A 81 -7.06 9.74 8.08
C MET A 81 -7.86 10.71 8.95
N ARG A 82 -9.13 10.96 8.63
CA ARG A 82 -10.00 11.82 9.45
C ARG A 82 -10.11 11.31 10.88
N SER A 83 -10.40 10.01 11.04
CA SER A 83 -10.52 9.39 12.36
C SER A 83 -9.24 9.49 13.19
N ARG A 84 -8.07 9.30 12.58
CA ARG A 84 -6.79 9.40 13.30
C ARG A 84 -6.40 10.84 13.63
N ILE A 85 -6.71 11.80 12.76
CA ILE A 85 -6.46 13.22 13.03
C ILE A 85 -7.29 13.67 14.23
N GLU A 86 -8.59 13.32 14.26
CA GLU A 86 -9.48 13.63 15.38
C GLU A 86 -8.93 13.02 16.69
N GLU A 87 -8.61 11.72 16.69
CA GLU A 87 -8.03 11.02 17.83
C GLU A 87 -6.75 11.69 18.37
N TYR A 88 -5.79 12.01 17.50
CA TYR A 88 -4.52 12.60 17.94
C TYR A 88 -4.62 14.09 18.27
N SER A 89 -5.61 14.80 17.74
CA SER A 89 -5.85 16.21 18.11
C SER A 89 -6.38 16.37 19.54
N GLU A 90 -7.01 15.33 20.08
CA GLU A 90 -7.56 15.29 21.44
C GLU A 90 -6.64 14.55 22.44
N SER A 91 -5.54 13.95 21.96
CA SER A 91 -4.61 13.17 22.79
C SER A 91 -3.58 14.06 23.47
N GLU A 92 -3.56 14.04 24.81
CA GLU A 92 -2.50 14.70 25.60
C GLU A 92 -1.24 13.80 25.78
N GLY A 93 -1.28 12.58 25.26
CA GLY A 93 -0.21 11.58 25.40
C GLY A 93 0.68 11.46 24.17
N PRO A 94 1.89 10.88 24.30
CA PRO A 94 2.81 10.71 23.19
C PRO A 94 2.24 9.77 22.13
N TYR A 95 2.59 9.99 20.85
CA TYR A 95 2.23 9.07 19.78
C TYR A 95 2.78 7.66 20.07
N PRO A 96 1.99 6.58 19.89
CA PRO A 96 2.45 5.22 20.13
C PRO A 96 3.43 4.79 19.04
N LEU A 97 4.72 5.05 19.28
CA LEU A 97 5.80 4.71 18.38
C LEU A 97 6.33 3.28 18.62
N PRO A 98 6.76 2.57 17.57
CA PRO A 98 7.66 1.44 17.72
C PRO A 98 8.97 1.89 18.40
N ASP A 99 9.55 1.04 19.25
CA ASP A 99 10.71 1.37 20.09
C ASP A 99 11.91 1.94 19.31
N GLU A 100 12.05 1.59 18.04
CA GLU A 100 13.10 2.05 17.12
C GLU A 100 13.13 3.59 16.95
N TYR A 101 11.97 4.24 16.97
CA TYR A 101 11.83 5.69 16.81
C TYR A 101 12.00 6.44 18.14
N ARG A 102 11.88 5.73 19.27
CA ARG A 102 11.91 6.30 20.62
C ARG A 102 13.23 7.01 20.91
N SER A 103 14.32 6.49 20.37
CA SER A 103 15.67 7.05 20.49
C SER A 103 15.90 8.34 19.70
N GLN A 104 15.14 8.56 18.63
CA GLN A 104 15.28 9.74 17.76
C GLN A 104 14.47 10.94 18.27
N ILE A 105 13.52 10.72 19.19
CA ILE A 105 12.50 11.73 19.56
C ILE A 105 12.52 12.05 21.06
N MET A 106 12.82 11.10 21.96
CA MET A 106 12.75 11.35 23.41
C MET A 106 13.93 12.17 24.00
N GLY A 107 14.86 12.64 23.16
CA GLY A 107 16.02 13.44 23.57
C GLY A 107 16.09 14.83 22.95
N ASP A 108 15.08 15.23 22.16
CA ASP A 108 15.05 16.47 21.41
C ASP A 108 14.00 17.43 22.01
N GLU A 109 14.38 18.68 22.28
CA GLU A 109 13.45 19.71 22.76
C GLU A 109 12.49 20.16 21.64
N ASP A 110 12.82 19.86 20.38
CA ASP A 110 11.97 20.04 19.19
C ASP A 110 11.13 18.79 18.86
N ALA A 111 10.93 17.88 19.83
CA ALA A 111 10.14 16.66 19.64
C ALA A 111 8.69 16.99 19.22
N LEU A 112 8.32 16.51 18.03
CA LEU A 112 6.98 16.65 17.46
C LEU A 112 5.90 16.13 18.42
N ASP A 113 4.79 16.86 18.52
CA ASP A 113 3.61 16.41 19.26
C ASP A 113 2.97 15.16 18.60
N ALA A 114 1.95 14.57 19.24
CA ALA A 114 1.37 13.32 18.75
C ALA A 114 0.78 13.44 17.33
N LEU A 115 0.20 14.58 16.99
CA LEU A 115 -0.39 14.83 15.68
C LEU A 115 0.69 15.11 14.62
N GLU A 116 1.72 15.88 14.97
CA GLU A 116 2.87 16.13 14.13
C GLU A 116 3.65 14.84 13.84
N MET A 117 3.82 13.98 14.85
CA MET A 117 4.42 12.66 14.69
C MET A 117 3.56 11.74 13.82
N PHE A 118 2.23 11.81 13.95
CA PHE A 118 1.33 11.10 13.04
C PHE A 118 1.54 11.54 11.58
N TYR A 119 1.62 12.86 11.32
CA TYR A 119 1.89 13.36 9.97
C TYR A 119 3.25 12.94 9.44
N PHE A 120 4.29 12.98 10.27
CA PHE A 120 5.60 12.45 9.92
C PHE A 120 5.51 10.98 9.48
N ARG A 121 4.81 10.14 10.25
CA ARG A 121 4.62 8.71 9.96
C ARG A 121 3.83 8.46 8.69
N VAL A 122 2.80 9.27 8.41
CA VAL A 122 2.07 9.20 7.14
C VAL A 122 3.02 9.51 5.98
N GLY A 123 3.82 10.57 6.09
CA GLY A 123 4.84 10.91 5.09
C GLY A 123 5.84 9.77 4.86
N ASP A 124 6.47 9.28 5.93
CA ASP A 124 7.46 8.21 5.85
C ASP A 124 6.88 6.91 5.27
N TYR A 125 5.65 6.52 5.63
CA TYR A 125 4.99 5.38 5.02
C TYR A 125 4.66 5.60 3.54
N THR A 126 4.12 6.77 3.19
CA THR A 126 3.72 7.10 1.81
C THR A 126 4.91 7.14 0.85
N PHE A 127 6.09 7.56 1.31
CA PHE A 127 7.32 7.59 0.49
C PHE A 127 8.21 6.35 0.68
N GLY A 128 8.16 5.69 1.84
CA GLY A 128 9.01 4.55 2.19
C GLY A 128 8.75 3.28 1.37
N GLN A 129 7.58 3.18 0.74
CA GLN A 129 7.26 2.10 -0.20
C GLN A 129 8.05 2.18 -1.53
N CYS A 130 8.82 3.26 -1.75
CA CYS A 130 9.59 3.52 -2.98
C CYS A 130 11.09 3.22 -2.91
N ARG A 131 11.59 2.58 -1.83
CA ARG A 131 13.02 2.26 -1.72
C ARG A 131 13.45 1.08 -2.56
#